data_AF-A0A117S968-F1
#
_entry.id   AF-A0A117S968-F1
#
_cell.length_a   1.000
_cell.length_b   1.000
_cell.length_c   1.000
_cell.angle_alpha   90.00
_cell.angle_beta   90.00
_cell.angle_gamma   90.00
#
_symmetry.space_group_name_H-M   'P 1'
#
loop_
_entity.id
_entity.type
_entity.pdbx_description
1 polymer ?
#
loop_
_entity_poly.entity_id
_entity_poly.type
_entity_poly.pdbx_seq_one_letter_code
_entity_poly.pdbx_strand_id
1 'polypeptide(L)'
;MDIFWGIPSEEHIAWGGMIALYLFLAGIAGGGFLTASLTDLFSKERPTKLIKTGAYIAPVAIIFGLGLLVLDLSKPFFFWKLLININTNSVMSIGTYIISVFVSLAFVYAYLVWAESATTLTGIWAKLVQFSSRFFVLRKPVALLGAIFAICTTTYTGFLLSAITTNTLWSVPFLGLVGVPFLAVLFLVSGVSTGLAATLLGAAKS
;
A
#
# COMPACT_ATOMS: atom_id res chain seq x y z
N MET A 1 23.08 9.65 -34.63
CA MET A 1 24.22 8.92 -34.05
C MET A 1 25.31 9.93 -33.88
N ASP A 2 25.79 10.18 -32.66
CA ASP A 2 27.15 10.68 -32.40
C ASP A 2 27.54 10.30 -30.96
N ILE A 3 28.56 9.44 -30.88
CA ILE A 3 29.08 8.81 -29.66
C ILE A 3 30.49 9.39 -29.51
N PHE A 4 30.69 10.39 -28.65
CA PHE A 4 32.02 10.99 -28.47
C PHE A 4 32.68 10.73 -27.10
N TRP A 5 31.95 10.30 -26.06
CA TRP A 5 32.53 10.02 -24.72
C TRP A 5 31.79 8.98 -23.85
N GLY A 6 31.20 7.94 -24.43
CA GLY A 6 30.76 6.75 -23.67
C GLY A 6 29.65 6.94 -22.62
N ILE A 7 29.04 8.12 -22.53
CA ILE A 7 27.82 8.37 -21.78
C ILE A 7 26.81 8.95 -22.76
N PRO A 8 25.68 8.28 -23.04
CA PRO A 8 24.59 8.88 -23.78
C PRO A 8 24.11 10.14 -23.03
N SER A 9 24.18 11.28 -23.71
CA SER A 9 23.57 12.53 -23.26
C SER A 9 22.05 12.36 -23.26
N GLU A 10 21.49 12.60 -22.07
CA GLU A 10 20.08 12.39 -21.68
C GLU A 10 19.69 10.92 -21.51
N GLU A 11 20.19 10.30 -20.43
CA GLU A 11 19.42 9.27 -19.73
C GLU A 11 18.07 9.90 -19.36
N HIS A 12 17.06 9.68 -20.20
CA HIS A 12 15.68 9.76 -19.77
C HIS A 12 15.52 8.71 -18.66
N ILE A 13 15.79 9.12 -17.42
CA ILE A 13 15.46 8.33 -16.25
C ILE A 13 13.93 8.19 -16.31
N ALA A 14 13.46 7.03 -16.79
CA ALA A 14 12.04 6.81 -17.02
C ALA A 14 11.23 7.01 -15.74
N TRP A 15 11.87 6.82 -14.57
CA TRP A 15 11.28 6.92 -13.23
C TRP A 15 12.23 7.66 -12.29
N GLY A 16 11.85 8.86 -11.86
CA GLY A 16 12.60 9.62 -10.86
C GLY A 16 12.63 8.94 -9.49
N GLY A 17 13.58 9.31 -8.64
CA GLY A 17 13.70 8.76 -7.28
C GLY A 17 12.44 8.94 -6.42
N MET A 18 11.58 9.91 -6.76
CA MET A 18 10.26 10.10 -6.12
C MET A 18 9.37 8.88 -6.27
N ILE A 19 9.34 8.26 -7.46
CA ILE A 19 8.50 7.08 -7.66
C ILE A 19 9.07 5.86 -6.94
N ALA A 20 10.40 5.68 -6.94
CA ALA A 20 11.04 4.60 -6.16
C ALA A 20 10.66 4.68 -4.67
N LEU A 21 10.65 5.90 -4.10
CA LEU A 21 10.24 6.13 -2.72
C LEU A 21 8.74 5.87 -2.50
N TYR A 22 7.88 6.28 -3.44
CA TYR A 22 6.46 5.92 -3.41
C TYR A 22 6.26 4.39 -3.37
N LEU A 23 6.93 3.65 -4.26
CA LEU A 23 6.79 2.20 -4.33
C LEU A 23 7.24 1.51 -3.04
N PHE A 24 8.31 2.02 -2.43
CA PHE A 24 8.78 1.56 -1.13
C PHE A 24 7.75 1.83 -0.02
N LEU A 25 7.20 3.04 0.05
CA LEU A 25 6.16 3.42 1.00
C LEU A 25 4.86 2.63 0.81
N ALA A 26 4.46 2.36 -0.43
CA ALA A 26 3.34 1.51 -0.77
C ALA A 26 3.57 0.05 -0.31
N GLY A 27 4.81 -0.45 -0.44
CA GLY A 27 5.24 -1.75 0.10
C GLY A 27 5.12 -1.83 1.62
N ILE A 28 5.64 -0.83 2.34
CA ILE A 28 5.48 -0.72 3.80
C ILE A 28 4.00 -0.67 4.19
N ALA A 29 3.19 0.09 3.44
CA ALA A 29 1.77 0.23 3.72
C ALA A 29 1.03 -1.11 3.59
N GLY A 30 1.25 -1.80 2.46
CA GLY A 30 0.65 -3.11 2.19
C GLY A 30 1.13 -4.19 3.17
N GLY A 31 2.44 -4.30 3.38
CA GLY A 31 3.02 -5.27 4.31
C GLY A 31 2.66 -5.02 5.77
N GLY A 32 2.61 -3.75 6.20
CA GLY A 32 2.18 -3.36 7.54
C GLY A 32 0.70 -3.66 7.79
N PHE A 33 -0.15 -3.36 6.80
CA PHE A 33 -1.56 -3.73 6.85
C PHE A 33 -1.73 -5.24 6.95
N LEU A 34 -1.05 -6.00 6.08
CA LEU A 34 -1.09 -7.47 6.07
C LEU A 34 -0.66 -8.06 7.41
N THR A 35 0.41 -7.54 7.98
CA THR A 35 0.90 -7.98 9.30
C THR A 35 -0.17 -7.80 10.37
N ALA A 36 -0.79 -6.61 10.43
CA ALA A 36 -1.85 -6.33 11.38
C ALA A 36 -3.09 -7.21 11.13
N SER A 37 -3.60 -7.26 9.90
CA SER A 37 -4.82 -7.99 9.55
C SER A 37 -4.67 -9.50 9.75
N LEU A 38 -3.53 -10.09 9.35
CA LEU A 38 -3.29 -11.52 9.50
C LEU A 38 -3.14 -11.90 10.97
N THR A 39 -2.40 -11.08 11.74
CA THR A 39 -2.26 -11.29 13.19
C THR A 39 -3.62 -11.20 13.89
N ASP A 40 -4.45 -10.23 13.51
CA ASP A 40 -5.78 -10.02 14.08
C ASP A 40 -6.76 -11.15 13.76
N LEU A 41 -6.69 -11.71 12.55
CA LEU A 41 -7.56 -12.78 12.09
C LEU A 41 -7.14 -14.16 12.60
N PHE A 42 -5.85 -14.47 12.61
CA PHE A 42 -5.34 -15.84 12.82
C PHE A 42 -4.61 -16.05 14.16
N SER A 43 -4.09 -15.01 14.81
CA SER A 43 -3.37 -15.19 16.08
C SER A 43 -4.35 -15.38 17.24
N LYS A 44 -4.09 -16.40 18.08
CA LYS A 44 -4.83 -16.63 19.32
C LYS A 44 -4.45 -15.63 20.41
N GLU A 45 -3.17 -15.25 20.47
CA GLU A 45 -2.63 -14.34 21.49
C GLU A 45 -2.93 -12.87 21.19
N ARG A 46 -3.25 -12.55 19.93
CA ARG A 46 -3.60 -11.19 19.44
C ARG A 46 -2.75 -10.08 20.07
N PRO A 47 -1.44 -10.03 19.77
CA PRO A 47 -0.55 -9.01 20.33
C PRO A 47 -1.05 -7.61 19.92
N THR A 48 -1.72 -6.95 20.86
CA THR A 48 -2.50 -5.74 20.58
C THR A 48 -1.61 -4.58 20.12
N LYS A 49 -0.37 -4.54 20.62
CA LYS A 49 0.63 -3.54 20.20
C LYS A 49 1.00 -3.71 18.73
N LEU A 50 1.28 -4.93 18.29
CA LEU A 50 1.65 -5.24 16.90
C LEU A 50 0.52 -4.94 15.92
N ILE A 51 -0.72 -5.30 16.29
CA ILE A 51 -1.89 -5.00 15.46
C ILE A 51 -2.09 -3.49 15.33
N LYS A 52 -1.97 -2.74 16.44
CA LYS A 52 -2.07 -1.28 16.44
C LYS A 52 -1.00 -0.64 15.56
N THR A 53 0.26 -1.02 15.72
CA THR A 53 1.34 -0.40 14.96
C THR A 53 1.20 -0.66 13.46
N GLY A 54 0.86 -1.88 13.04
CA GLY A 54 0.57 -2.15 11.63
C GLY A 54 -0.67 -1.45 11.09
N ALA A 55 -1.73 -1.35 11.89
CA ALA A 55 -2.94 -0.63 11.52
C ALA A 55 -2.70 0.88 11.31
N TYR A 56 -1.76 1.50 12.04
CA TYR A 56 -1.42 2.92 11.86
C TYR A 56 -0.31 3.17 10.84
N ILE A 57 0.71 2.30 10.76
CA ILE A 57 1.79 2.45 9.76
C ILE A 57 1.22 2.38 8.35
N ALA A 58 0.24 1.51 8.11
CA ALA A 58 -0.37 1.36 6.79
C ALA A 58 -0.96 2.66 6.19
N PRO A 59 -1.94 3.34 6.83
CA PRO A 59 -2.49 4.58 6.33
C PRO A 59 -1.44 5.72 6.30
N VAL A 60 -0.53 5.79 7.27
CA VAL A 60 0.50 6.84 7.27
C VAL A 60 1.44 6.69 6.07
N ALA A 61 1.97 5.48 5.84
CA ALA A 61 2.88 5.22 4.73
C ALA A 61 2.22 5.45 3.37
N ILE A 62 0.96 5.01 3.18
CA ILE A 62 0.26 5.20 1.89
C ILE A 62 -0.08 6.67 1.62
N ILE A 63 -0.38 7.49 2.64
CA ILE A 63 -0.60 8.94 2.45
C ILE A 63 0.67 9.61 1.95
N PHE A 64 1.82 9.34 2.58
CA PHE A 64 3.09 9.89 2.14
C PHE A 64 3.46 9.40 0.73
N GLY A 65 3.26 8.12 0.46
CA GLY A 65 3.46 7.55 -0.87
C GLY A 65 2.58 8.24 -1.91
N LEU A 66 1.28 8.36 -1.66
CA LEU A 66 0.34 9.04 -2.56
C LEU A 66 0.68 10.52 -2.75
N GLY A 67 1.16 11.20 -1.71
CA GLY A 67 1.65 12.57 -1.82
C GLY A 67 2.79 12.68 -2.84
N LEU A 68 3.78 11.79 -2.77
CA LEU A 68 4.87 11.73 -3.75
C LEU A 68 4.37 11.41 -5.15
N LEU A 69 3.42 10.47 -5.27
CA LEU A 69 2.83 10.11 -6.55
C LEU A 69 2.09 11.29 -7.18
N VAL A 70 1.30 12.03 -6.42
CA VAL A 70 0.56 13.21 -6.92
C VAL A 70 1.51 14.34 -7.32
N LEU A 71 2.62 14.52 -6.61
CA LEU A 71 3.64 15.52 -6.95
C LEU A 71 4.42 15.16 -8.22
N ASP A 72 4.59 13.87 -8.50
CA ASP A 72 5.23 13.38 -9.73
C ASP A 72 4.35 13.57 -10.98
N LEU A 73 3.01 13.66 -10.81
CA LEU A 73 2.13 13.99 -11.92
C LEU A 73 2.45 15.40 -12.46
N SER A 74 2.58 15.53 -13.78
CA SER A 74 2.78 16.83 -14.45
C SER A 74 1.67 17.86 -14.18
N LYS A 75 0.53 17.41 -13.66
CA LYS A 75 -0.67 18.21 -13.36
C LYS A 75 -1.34 17.76 -12.05
N PRO A 76 -0.75 18.05 -10.87
CA PRO A 76 -1.16 17.48 -9.58
C PRO A 76 -2.62 17.82 -9.21
N PHE A 77 -3.07 19.05 -9.51
CA PHE A 77 -4.43 19.51 -9.19
C PHE A 77 -5.54 18.78 -9.97
N PHE A 78 -5.20 18.08 -11.06
CA PHE A 78 -6.17 17.35 -11.88
C PHE A 78 -6.33 15.87 -11.49
N PHE A 79 -5.64 15.40 -10.44
CA PHE A 79 -5.75 14.03 -9.95
C PHE A 79 -7.20 13.58 -9.72
N TRP A 80 -8.06 14.47 -9.21
CA TRP A 80 -9.49 14.19 -9.01
C TRP A 80 -10.23 13.78 -10.29
N LYS A 81 -9.80 14.27 -11.46
CA LYS A 81 -10.38 13.87 -12.74
C LYS A 81 -10.09 12.40 -13.07
N LEU A 82 -8.96 11.88 -12.59
CA LEU A 82 -8.57 10.48 -12.77
C LEU A 82 -9.42 9.54 -11.91
N LEU A 83 -9.90 10.01 -10.75
CA LEU A 83 -10.87 9.27 -9.93
C LEU A 83 -12.26 9.19 -10.56
N ILE A 84 -12.66 10.21 -11.34
CA ILE A 84 -13.99 10.31 -11.96
C ILE A 84 -14.03 9.66 -13.36
N ASN A 85 -12.95 9.79 -14.15
CA ASN A 85 -12.89 9.25 -15.50
C ASN A 85 -12.33 7.83 -15.51
N ILE A 86 -13.22 6.85 -15.39
CA ILE A 86 -12.89 5.43 -15.43
C ILE A 86 -12.49 5.04 -16.87
N ASN A 87 -11.25 4.56 -17.06
CA ASN A 87 -10.84 3.90 -18.29
C ASN A 87 -10.33 2.49 -17.98
N THR A 88 -11.18 1.49 -18.17
CA THR A 88 -10.88 0.08 -17.88
C THR A 88 -9.82 -0.53 -18.81
N ASN A 89 -9.49 0.12 -19.93
CA ASN A 89 -8.41 -0.32 -20.82
C ASN A 89 -7.03 0.16 -20.35
N SER A 90 -6.97 1.16 -19.46
CA SER A 90 -5.72 1.70 -18.95
C SER A 90 -5.33 1.01 -17.65
N VAL A 91 -4.16 0.37 -17.65
CA VAL A 91 -3.57 -0.25 -16.45
C VAL A 91 -3.54 0.77 -15.31
N MET A 92 -3.06 1.99 -15.57
CA MET A 92 -2.94 3.07 -14.60
C MET A 92 -4.28 3.41 -13.91
N SER A 93 -5.40 3.46 -14.65
CA SER A 93 -6.73 3.76 -14.09
C SER A 93 -7.19 2.66 -13.14
N ILE A 94 -6.98 1.38 -13.49
CA ILE A 94 -7.27 0.23 -12.62
C ILE A 94 -6.50 0.35 -11.30
N GLY A 95 -5.22 0.72 -11.38
CA GLY A 95 -4.38 0.94 -10.20
C GLY A 95 -4.92 1.97 -9.23
N THR A 96 -5.39 3.11 -9.75
CA THR A 96 -5.95 4.16 -8.92
C THR A 96 -7.17 3.67 -8.13
N TYR A 97 -8.03 2.83 -8.72
CA TYR A 97 -9.17 2.25 -7.99
C TYR A 97 -8.73 1.24 -6.93
N ILE A 98 -7.78 0.35 -7.25
CA ILE A 98 -7.22 -0.61 -6.28
C ILE A 98 -6.66 0.14 -5.07
N ILE A 99 -5.84 1.16 -5.31
CA ILE A 99 -5.21 1.96 -4.25
C ILE A 99 -6.27 2.75 -3.47
N SER A 100 -7.26 3.36 -4.14
CA SER A 100 -8.31 4.13 -3.47
C SER A 100 -9.15 3.28 -2.51
N VAL A 101 -9.49 2.05 -2.92
CA VAL A 101 -10.21 1.10 -2.07
C VAL A 101 -9.31 0.63 -0.92
N PHE A 102 -8.05 0.31 -1.19
CA PHE A 102 -7.08 -0.06 -0.15
C PHE A 102 -6.93 1.04 0.91
N VAL A 103 -6.73 2.28 0.50
CA VAL A 103 -6.60 3.44 1.40
C VAL A 103 -7.84 3.57 2.27
N SER A 104 -9.03 3.51 1.66
CA SER A 104 -10.29 3.60 2.39
C SER A 104 -10.42 2.51 3.45
N LEU A 105 -10.10 1.25 3.09
CA LEU A 105 -10.10 0.13 4.02
C LEU A 105 -9.04 0.26 5.11
N ALA A 106 -7.85 0.77 4.78
CA ALA A 106 -6.76 1.01 5.73
C ALA A 106 -7.18 2.02 6.81
N PHE A 107 -7.81 3.13 6.42
CA PHE A 107 -8.34 4.12 7.37
C PHE A 107 -9.46 3.55 8.24
N VAL A 108 -10.42 2.85 7.64
CA VAL A 108 -11.52 2.23 8.41
C VAL A 108 -10.98 1.22 9.40
N TYR A 109 -10.03 0.37 8.99
CA TYR A 109 -9.40 -0.60 9.87
C TYR A 109 -8.63 0.08 11.02
N ALA A 110 -7.81 1.09 10.72
CA ALA A 110 -7.09 1.86 11.73
C ALA A 110 -8.03 2.51 12.75
N TYR A 111 -9.15 3.07 12.28
CA TYR A 111 -10.18 3.64 13.13
C TYR A 111 -10.85 2.59 14.03
N LEU A 112 -11.18 1.41 13.50
CA LEU A 112 -11.78 0.34 14.29
C LEU A 112 -10.82 -0.18 15.37
N VAL A 113 -9.53 -0.34 15.03
CA VAL A 113 -8.48 -0.74 15.99
C VAL A 113 -8.28 0.33 17.07
N TRP A 114 -8.31 1.61 16.70
CA TRP A 114 -8.27 2.73 17.64
C TRP A 114 -9.48 2.72 18.59
N ALA A 115 -10.68 2.61 18.02
CA ALA A 115 -11.94 2.68 18.74
C ALA A 115 -12.10 1.56 19.77
N GLU A 116 -11.65 0.34 19.46
CA GLU A 116 -11.64 -0.76 20.41
C GLU A 116 -10.71 -0.47 21.60
N SER A 117 -9.56 0.14 21.35
CA SER A 117 -8.65 0.54 22.43
C SER A 117 -9.13 1.74 23.24
N ALA A 118 -10.00 2.59 22.67
CA ALA A 118 -10.55 3.77 23.32
C ALA A 118 -11.75 3.45 24.23
N THR A 119 -12.21 2.19 24.27
CA THR A 119 -13.31 1.71 25.14
C THR A 119 -13.05 1.92 26.64
N THR A 120 -11.79 2.05 27.04
CA THR A 120 -11.38 2.30 28.42
C THR A 120 -11.38 3.78 28.81
N LEU A 121 -11.60 4.71 27.86
CA LEU A 121 -11.61 6.15 28.12
C LEU A 121 -12.98 6.61 28.64
N THR A 122 -12.97 7.40 29.72
CA THR A 122 -14.17 8.05 30.26
C THR A 122 -14.32 9.47 29.69
N GLY A 123 -15.55 9.89 29.36
CA GLY A 123 -15.85 11.25 28.87
C GLY A 123 -16.65 11.31 27.56
N ILE A 124 -16.56 12.43 26.83
CA ILE A 124 -17.27 12.67 25.55
C ILE A 124 -16.92 11.59 24.51
N TRP A 125 -15.68 11.10 24.54
CA TRP A 125 -15.18 10.01 23.70
C TRP A 125 -15.87 8.67 23.95
N ALA A 126 -16.40 8.43 25.16
CA ALA A 126 -17.12 7.20 25.48
C ALA A 126 -18.42 7.06 24.66
N LYS A 127 -19.12 8.17 24.38
CA LYS A 127 -20.32 8.16 23.52
C LYS A 127 -19.97 7.81 22.06
N LEU A 128 -18.88 8.37 21.55
CA LEU A 128 -18.34 8.05 20.22
C LEU A 128 -17.94 6.57 20.12
N VAL A 129 -17.28 6.04 21.15
CA VAL A 129 -16.88 4.63 21.19
C VAL A 129 -18.07 3.69 21.37
N GLN A 130 -19.08 4.09 22.14
CA GLN A 130 -20.32 3.33 22.26
C GLN A 130 -21.09 3.28 20.93
N PHE A 131 -21.09 4.37 20.16
CA PHE A 131 -21.62 4.37 18.80
C PHE A 131 -20.78 3.50 17.86
N SER A 132 -19.44 3.54 17.98
CA SER A 132 -18.53 2.71 17.17
C SER A 132 -18.60 1.22 17.52
N SER A 133 -19.10 0.86 18.70
CA SER A 133 -19.19 -0.53 19.16
C SER A 133 -20.01 -1.42 18.23
N ARG A 134 -21.02 -0.84 17.57
CA ARG A 134 -21.83 -1.51 16.54
C ARG A 134 -21.01 -1.91 15.31
N PHE A 135 -19.92 -1.20 15.04
CA PHE A 135 -19.06 -1.41 13.88
C PHE A 135 -17.86 -2.33 14.17
N PHE A 136 -17.65 -2.78 15.41
CA PHE A 136 -16.58 -3.75 15.72
C PHE A 136 -16.75 -5.08 14.99
N VAL A 137 -18.00 -5.47 14.69
CA VAL A 137 -18.29 -6.65 13.85
C VAL A 137 -17.69 -6.52 12.45
N LEU A 138 -17.53 -5.29 11.94
CA LEU A 138 -16.92 -5.02 10.64
C LEU A 138 -15.39 -5.10 10.64
N ARG A 139 -14.74 -5.18 11.80
CA ARG A 139 -13.26 -5.23 11.86
C ARG A 139 -12.69 -6.42 11.10
N LYS A 140 -13.27 -7.62 11.27
CA LYS A 140 -12.83 -8.83 10.57
C LYS A 140 -13.03 -8.78 9.05
N PRO A 141 -14.23 -8.45 8.51
CA PRO A 141 -14.39 -8.36 7.06
C PRO A 141 -13.56 -7.22 6.46
N VAL A 142 -13.41 -6.08 7.15
CA VAL A 142 -12.54 -4.98 6.70
C VAL A 142 -11.07 -5.42 6.69
N ALA A 143 -10.61 -6.16 7.70
CA ALA A 143 -9.25 -6.71 7.73
C ALA A 143 -9.01 -7.69 6.57
N LEU A 144 -9.98 -8.58 6.29
CA LEU A 144 -9.86 -9.56 5.20
C LEU A 144 -9.88 -8.89 3.82
N LEU A 145 -10.85 -8.00 3.57
CA LEU A 145 -10.93 -7.27 2.31
C LEU A 145 -9.71 -6.37 2.13
N GLY A 146 -9.31 -5.65 3.18
CA GLY A 146 -8.12 -4.81 3.15
C GLY A 146 -6.85 -5.61 2.86
N ALA A 147 -6.73 -6.85 3.36
CA ALA A 147 -5.58 -7.71 3.10
C ALA A 147 -5.51 -8.11 1.63
N ILE A 148 -6.65 -8.44 1.01
CA ILE A 148 -6.72 -8.73 -0.43
C ILE A 148 -6.29 -7.49 -1.23
N PHE A 149 -6.85 -6.33 -0.92
CA PHE A 149 -6.50 -5.08 -1.60
C PHE A 149 -5.05 -4.62 -1.33
N ALA A 150 -4.48 -4.96 -0.17
CA ALA A 150 -3.07 -4.72 0.14
C ALA A 150 -2.15 -5.55 -0.76
N ILE A 151 -2.43 -6.84 -0.91
CA ILE A 151 -1.69 -7.73 -1.84
C ILE A 151 -1.85 -7.21 -3.27
N CYS A 152 -3.08 -6.90 -3.70
CA CYS A 152 -3.32 -6.34 -5.02
C CYS A 152 -2.52 -5.06 -5.24
N THR A 153 -2.55 -4.10 -4.31
CA THR A 153 -1.82 -2.83 -4.41
C THR A 153 -0.32 -3.05 -4.55
N THR A 154 0.27 -3.88 -3.68
CA THR A 154 1.72 -4.14 -3.64
C THR A 154 2.21 -4.92 -4.86
N THR A 155 1.37 -5.82 -5.38
CA THR A 155 1.70 -6.63 -6.55
C THR A 155 1.51 -5.82 -7.84
N TYR A 156 0.41 -5.06 -7.93
CA TYR A 156 0.06 -4.22 -9.07
C TYR A 156 1.14 -3.17 -9.38
N THR A 157 1.79 -2.62 -8.36
CA THR A 157 2.93 -1.71 -8.54
C THR A 157 4.10 -2.36 -9.28
N GLY A 158 4.39 -3.64 -9.01
CA GLY A 158 5.42 -4.38 -9.75
C GLY A 158 4.97 -4.77 -11.17
N PHE A 159 3.67 -5.05 -11.37
CA PHE A 159 3.11 -5.24 -12.71
C PHE A 159 3.24 -3.98 -13.57
N LEU A 160 2.99 -2.80 -12.99
CA LEU A 160 3.15 -1.54 -13.70
C LEU A 160 4.59 -1.32 -14.20
N LEU A 161 5.60 -1.56 -13.35
CA LEU A 161 6.99 -1.44 -13.78
C LEU A 161 7.34 -2.47 -14.86
N SER A 162 6.85 -3.69 -14.72
CA SER A 162 7.11 -4.75 -15.71
C SER A 162 6.42 -4.50 -17.05
N ALA A 163 5.32 -3.76 -17.09
CA ALA A 163 4.58 -3.47 -18.32
C ALA A 163 5.31 -2.44 -19.20
N ILE A 164 6.32 -1.75 -18.67
CA ILE A 164 7.10 -0.77 -19.42
C ILE A 164 8.17 -1.52 -20.22
N THR A 165 7.93 -1.62 -21.53
CA THR A 165 8.75 -2.40 -22.47
C THR A 165 10.09 -1.76 -22.81
N THR A 166 10.42 -0.58 -22.27
CA THR A 166 11.71 0.07 -22.52
C THR A 166 12.89 -0.68 -21.91
N ASN A 167 12.67 -1.45 -20.83
CA ASN A 167 13.70 -2.23 -20.16
C ASN A 167 13.36 -3.73 -20.21
N THR A 168 14.05 -4.47 -21.08
CA THR A 168 13.89 -5.93 -21.25
C THR A 168 14.17 -6.74 -19.98
N LEU A 169 14.92 -6.19 -19.02
CA LEU A 169 15.19 -6.81 -17.72
C LEU A 169 13.97 -6.78 -16.78
N TRP A 170 13.00 -5.88 -16.98
CA TRP A 170 11.85 -5.72 -16.08
C TRP A 170 10.67 -6.59 -16.48
N SER A 171 10.63 -7.07 -17.73
CA SER A 171 9.57 -7.91 -18.30
C SER A 171 9.89 -9.41 -18.26
N VAL A 172 10.71 -9.86 -17.29
CA VAL A 172 11.09 -11.27 -17.19
C VAL A 172 9.96 -12.11 -16.56
N PRO A 173 9.51 -13.21 -17.21
CA PRO A 173 8.50 -14.10 -16.65
C PRO A 173 9.00 -14.80 -15.39
N PHE A 174 8.18 -14.87 -14.35
CA PHE A 174 8.49 -15.65 -13.16
C PHE A 174 8.34 -17.15 -13.45
N LEU A 175 9.42 -17.91 -13.35
CA LEU A 175 9.41 -19.37 -13.47
C LEU A 175 8.74 -19.88 -14.78
N GLY A 176 8.88 -19.12 -15.87
CA GLY A 176 8.27 -19.48 -17.16
C GLY A 176 6.76 -19.23 -17.26
N LEU A 177 6.11 -18.68 -16.23
CA LEU A 177 4.70 -18.30 -16.26
C LEU A 177 4.53 -16.97 -17.01
N VAL A 178 4.02 -17.06 -18.25
CA VAL A 178 3.86 -15.93 -19.20
C VAL A 178 2.95 -14.81 -18.68
N GLY A 179 2.22 -15.01 -17.57
CA GLY A 179 1.30 -14.03 -16.98
C GLY A 179 1.76 -13.39 -15.66
N VAL A 180 2.87 -13.83 -15.05
CA VAL A 180 3.32 -13.32 -13.75
C VAL A 180 4.74 -12.75 -13.90
N PRO A 181 4.92 -11.42 -13.89
CA PRO A 181 6.24 -10.84 -13.95
C PRO A 181 6.96 -11.07 -12.63
N PHE A 182 8.23 -11.46 -12.71
CA PHE A 182 9.07 -11.69 -11.52
C PHE A 182 9.10 -10.47 -10.60
N LEU A 183 9.08 -9.28 -11.20
CA LEU A 183 9.10 -8.02 -10.48
C LEU A 183 7.88 -7.85 -9.55
N ALA A 184 6.68 -8.28 -9.96
CA ALA A 184 5.51 -8.22 -9.10
C ALA A 184 5.64 -9.11 -7.85
N VAL A 185 6.24 -10.30 -8.01
CA VAL A 185 6.51 -11.21 -6.89
C VAL A 185 7.56 -10.61 -5.96
N LEU A 186 8.65 -10.06 -6.51
CA LEU A 186 9.69 -9.40 -5.72
C LEU A 186 9.16 -8.22 -4.92
N PHE A 187 8.33 -7.36 -5.54
CA PHE A 187 7.70 -6.24 -4.85
C PHE A 187 6.78 -6.70 -3.72
N LEU A 188 6.00 -7.75 -3.94
CA LEU A 188 5.15 -8.31 -2.90
C LEU A 188 5.97 -8.86 -1.73
N VAL A 189 6.96 -9.71 -1.99
CA VAL A 189 7.79 -10.33 -0.93
C VAL A 189 8.59 -9.27 -0.17
N SER A 190 9.19 -8.31 -0.89
CA SER A 190 9.94 -7.20 -0.29
C SER A 190 9.03 -6.26 0.52
N GLY A 191 7.86 -5.91 -0.01
CA GLY A 191 6.88 -5.08 0.69
C GLY A 191 6.36 -5.75 1.96
N VAL A 192 6.03 -7.04 1.89
CA VAL A 192 5.63 -7.81 3.08
C VAL A 192 6.75 -7.87 4.12
N SER A 193 7.99 -8.14 3.70
CA SER A 193 9.15 -8.19 4.60
C SER A 193 9.43 -6.84 5.28
N THR A 194 9.45 -5.75 4.52
CA THR A 194 9.70 -4.40 5.05
C THR A 194 8.56 -3.90 5.91
N GLY A 195 7.30 -4.20 5.55
CA GLY A 195 6.14 -3.90 6.37
C GLY A 195 6.14 -4.68 7.69
N LEU A 196 6.48 -5.97 7.67
CA LEU A 196 6.67 -6.78 8.89
C LEU A 196 7.76 -6.16 9.78
N ALA A 197 8.91 -5.80 9.22
CA ALA A 197 9.99 -5.16 9.97
C ALA A 197 9.55 -3.83 10.58
N ALA A 198 8.88 -2.97 9.81
CA ALA A 198 8.38 -1.68 10.28
C ALA A 198 7.37 -1.82 11.43
N THR A 199 6.47 -2.81 11.33
CA THR A 199 5.46 -3.07 12.38
C THR A 199 6.05 -3.63 13.66
N LEU A 200 7.03 -4.53 13.55
CA LEU A 200 7.78 -5.05 14.69
C LEU A 200 8.59 -3.95 15.38
N LEU A 201 9.30 -3.12 14.62
CA LEU A 201 10.04 -1.99 15.17
C LEU A 201 9.11 -0.98 15.87
N GLY A 202 7.95 -0.71 15.27
CA GLY A 202 6.91 0.10 15.91
C GLY A 202 6.40 -0.52 17.21
N ALA A 203 6.17 -1.84 17.22
CA ALA A 203 5.62 -2.55 18.38
C ALA A 203 6.63 -2.68 19.53
N ALA A 204 7.93 -2.80 19.22
CA ALA A 204 8.99 -2.91 20.21
C ALA A 204 9.24 -1.60 20.96
N LYS A 205 8.93 -0.46 20.35
CA LYS A 205 9.18 0.88 20.90
C LYS A 205 7.98 1.49 21.65
N SER A 206 6.83 0.82 21.66
CA SER A 206 5.55 1.19 22.32
C SER A 206 5.24 0.28 23.51
#